data_AF-A0A124E0J7-F1
#
_entry.id   AF-A0A124E0J7-F1
#
_cell.length_a   1.000
_cell.length_b   1.000
_cell.length_c   1.000
_cell.angle_alpha   90.00
_cell.angle_beta   90.00
_cell.angle_gamma   90.00
#
_symmetry.space_group_name_H-M   'P 1'
#
loop_
_entity.id
_entity.type
_entity.pdbx_description
1 polymer ?
#
loop_
_entity_poly.entity_id
_entity_poly.type
_entity_poly.pdbx_seq_one_letter_code
_entity_poly.pdbx_strand_id
1 'polypeptide(L)'
;MAVTYQIQMIQVDRKAWSADLRSAIENELRSVGVHLDVTVEFTGSNPDPRAPSVAVVLAGPAAKDSDKVKQAIVDAIRVGRVVIPVVEDLTNFHEVIPVPVAHANGFEWSGDRPERRLARVLLEELGIEDRNRRVFISHKREDGLGAAEQLHDQLAHHRFVPFIDRFAVPPGDDVQAHIADALESYAFLLLLETPEAHRSKWVFDEVDYALSHQMGLQIVRWPDDPKPIPGSGDLPRITLSAADLATDAHGYDVLTPTALDRVIHEVEKAHAHALVRRRRYLVRSVEDAARGAGATCIPLRHWSLDVMFPTRRSIVGVTPRTPAAEDLQRIDQTRTIIDPDARAMLVHTARYLRENTRTHLEWIIHDRDLHLIPDNAVGGAW
;
A
#
# COMPACT_ATOMS: atom_id res chain seq x y z
N MET A 1 3.40 -1.07 -20.43
CA MET A 1 4.03 -2.30 -19.94
C MET A 1 3.56 -2.56 -18.51
N ALA A 2 3.16 -3.79 -18.22
CA ALA A 2 2.88 -4.24 -16.85
C ALA A 2 4.20 -4.40 -16.10
N VAL A 3 4.21 -4.08 -14.80
CA VAL A 3 5.40 -4.33 -13.95
C VAL A 3 5.37 -5.79 -13.52
N THR A 4 6.45 -6.51 -13.78
CA THR A 4 6.58 -7.92 -13.39
C THR A 4 7.27 -8.05 -12.05
N TYR A 5 6.59 -8.68 -11.10
CA TYR A 5 7.11 -9.11 -9.81
C TYR A 5 7.26 -10.63 -9.82
N GLN A 6 8.13 -11.18 -8.98
CA GLN A 6 8.36 -12.62 -8.93
C GLN A 6 8.27 -13.19 -7.50
N ILE A 7 7.52 -14.28 -7.33
CA ILE A 7 7.49 -15.05 -6.10
C ILE A 7 8.31 -16.33 -6.30
N GLN A 8 9.42 -16.44 -5.56
CA GLN A 8 10.23 -17.66 -5.52
C GLN A 8 9.58 -18.66 -4.57
N MET A 9 9.07 -19.77 -5.09
CA MET A 9 8.49 -20.84 -4.28
C MET A 9 9.51 -21.92 -4.02
N ILE A 10 9.91 -22.03 -2.76
CA ILE A 10 10.87 -23.02 -2.28
C ILE A 10 10.09 -24.10 -1.52
N GLN A 11 10.04 -25.31 -2.08
CA GLN A 11 9.30 -26.43 -1.49
C GLN A 11 9.84 -27.77 -2.00
N VAL A 12 9.56 -28.84 -1.25
CA VAL A 12 9.86 -30.24 -1.65
C VAL A 12 8.58 -30.98 -2.07
N ASP A 13 7.55 -30.92 -1.20
CA ASP A 13 6.36 -31.76 -1.23
C ASP A 13 5.03 -30.96 -1.14
N ARG A 14 5.07 -29.63 -1.04
CA ARG A 14 3.89 -28.76 -0.90
C ARG A 14 3.39 -28.20 -2.23
N LYS A 15 3.23 -29.06 -3.25
CA LYS A 15 2.74 -28.66 -4.59
C LYS A 15 1.30 -28.13 -4.58
N ALA A 16 0.42 -28.70 -3.74
CA ALA A 16 -0.95 -28.24 -3.60
C ALA A 16 -1.01 -26.80 -3.06
N TRP A 17 -0.30 -26.52 -1.97
CA TRP A 17 -0.20 -25.16 -1.41
C TRP A 17 0.38 -24.17 -2.43
N SER A 18 1.34 -24.61 -3.25
CA SER A 18 1.88 -23.78 -4.33
C SER A 18 0.85 -23.45 -5.42
N ALA A 19 -0.14 -24.32 -5.65
CA ALA A 19 -1.22 -24.05 -6.61
C ALA A 19 -2.29 -23.15 -5.99
N ASP A 20 -2.67 -23.42 -4.74
CA ASP A 20 -3.63 -22.62 -3.99
C ASP A 20 -3.14 -21.19 -3.81
N LEU A 21 -1.86 -21.00 -3.46
CA LEU A 21 -1.24 -19.68 -3.33
C LEU A 21 -1.20 -18.92 -4.65
N ARG A 22 -0.94 -19.59 -5.78
CA ARG A 22 -0.99 -18.96 -7.12
C ARG A 22 -2.39 -18.43 -7.40
N SER A 23 -3.40 -19.28 -7.23
CA SER A 23 -4.80 -18.92 -7.41
C SER A 23 -5.19 -17.75 -6.48
N ALA A 24 -4.75 -17.80 -5.22
CA ALA A 24 -5.00 -16.75 -4.25
C ALA A 24 -4.39 -15.40 -4.66
N ILE A 25 -3.13 -15.37 -5.10
CA ILE A 25 -2.48 -14.16 -5.60
C ILE A 25 -3.20 -13.62 -6.84
N GLU A 26 -3.53 -14.47 -7.81
CA GLU A 26 -4.27 -14.05 -9.01
C GLU A 26 -5.63 -13.47 -8.64
N ASN A 27 -6.34 -14.09 -7.69
CA ASN A 27 -7.63 -13.62 -7.19
C ASN A 27 -7.49 -12.32 -6.41
N GLU A 28 -6.46 -12.13 -5.58
CA GLU A 28 -6.23 -10.86 -4.88
C GLU A 28 -5.83 -9.75 -5.84
N LEU A 29 -4.97 -10.00 -6.84
CA LEU A 29 -4.65 -9.01 -7.88
C LEU A 29 -5.90 -8.61 -8.68
N ARG A 30 -6.83 -9.56 -8.93
CA ARG A 30 -8.11 -9.27 -9.58
C ARG A 30 -9.06 -8.52 -8.65
N SER A 31 -9.17 -8.95 -7.39
CA SER A 31 -10.07 -8.35 -6.41
C SER A 31 -9.68 -6.90 -6.14
N VAL A 32 -8.39 -6.61 -6.05
CA VAL A 32 -7.79 -5.28 -5.90
C VAL A 32 -7.76 -4.50 -7.23
N GLY A 33 -8.09 -5.13 -8.36
CA GLY A 33 -8.19 -4.46 -9.66
C GLY A 33 -6.84 -4.13 -10.32
N VAL A 34 -5.73 -4.69 -9.85
CA VAL A 34 -4.37 -4.40 -10.34
C VAL A 34 -3.84 -5.44 -11.33
N HIS A 35 -4.57 -6.52 -11.56
CA HIS A 35 -4.22 -7.62 -12.47
C HIS A 35 -3.95 -7.22 -13.93
N LEU A 36 -4.46 -6.08 -14.41
CA LEU A 36 -4.19 -5.57 -15.76
C LEU A 36 -2.83 -4.88 -15.87
N ASP A 37 -2.24 -4.57 -14.72
CA ASP A 37 -1.17 -3.61 -14.60
C ASP A 37 0.08 -4.17 -13.92
N VAL A 38 -0.12 -5.19 -13.10
CA VAL A 38 0.90 -5.88 -12.31
C VAL A 38 0.81 -7.36 -12.66
N THR A 39 1.94 -7.94 -13.01
CA THR A 39 2.06 -9.38 -13.24
C THR A 39 2.92 -9.96 -12.13
N VAL A 40 2.45 -11.04 -11.49
CA VAL A 40 3.24 -11.78 -10.50
C VAL A 40 3.56 -13.15 -11.08
N GLU A 41 4.82 -13.37 -11.43
CA GLU A 41 5.29 -14.66 -11.92
C GLU A 41 5.79 -15.52 -10.76
N PHE A 42 5.70 -16.83 -10.94
CA PHE A 42 6.11 -17.79 -9.93
C PHE A 42 7.25 -18.66 -10.45
N THR A 43 8.32 -18.76 -9.68
CA THR A 43 9.48 -19.57 -10.07
C THR A 43 9.94 -20.50 -8.94
N GLY A 44 10.41 -21.69 -9.31
CA GLY A 44 11.11 -22.59 -8.40
C GLY A 44 12.64 -22.42 -8.42
N SER A 45 13.17 -21.60 -9.33
CA SER A 45 14.57 -21.23 -9.44
C SER A 45 14.80 -19.82 -8.90
N ASN A 46 16.03 -19.30 -9.02
CA ASN A 46 16.30 -17.92 -8.65
C ASN A 46 15.54 -16.96 -9.60
N PRO A 47 14.78 -16.00 -9.04
CA PRO A 47 14.19 -14.89 -9.78
C PRO A 47 15.22 -14.10 -10.60
N ASP A 48 14.73 -13.39 -11.62
CA ASP A 48 15.50 -12.36 -12.33
C ASP A 48 16.02 -11.34 -11.30
N PRO A 49 17.34 -11.09 -11.24
CA PRO A 49 17.92 -10.08 -10.34
C PRO A 49 17.32 -8.68 -10.49
N ARG A 50 16.73 -8.38 -11.66
CA ARG A 50 16.10 -7.09 -11.96
C ARG A 50 14.61 -7.04 -11.61
N ALA A 51 13.98 -8.19 -11.31
CA ALA A 51 12.58 -8.21 -10.93
C ALA A 51 12.42 -8.09 -9.40
N PRO A 52 11.55 -7.18 -8.92
CA PRO A 52 11.15 -7.18 -7.52
C PRO A 52 10.62 -8.55 -7.11
N SER A 53 11.17 -9.15 -6.05
CA SER A 53 10.85 -10.54 -5.73
C SER A 53 10.79 -10.87 -4.25
N VAL A 54 9.96 -11.80 -3.84
CA VAL A 54 9.91 -12.34 -2.47
C VAL A 54 10.05 -13.85 -2.53
N ALA A 55 10.68 -14.46 -1.53
CA ALA A 55 10.76 -15.91 -1.41
C ALA A 55 9.79 -16.42 -0.35
N VAL A 56 9.15 -17.54 -0.65
CA VAL A 56 8.29 -18.27 0.28
C VAL A 56 8.78 -19.70 0.39
N VAL A 57 8.95 -20.17 1.63
CA VAL A 57 9.34 -21.56 1.93
C VAL A 57 8.11 -22.28 2.42
N LEU A 58 7.49 -23.10 1.56
CA LEU A 58 6.35 -23.94 1.93
C LEU A 58 6.90 -25.25 2.51
N ALA A 59 7.06 -25.29 3.83
CA ALA A 59 7.76 -26.37 4.50
C ALA A 59 6.82 -27.51 4.90
N GLY A 60 7.12 -28.70 4.39
CA GLY A 60 6.72 -29.98 4.98
C GLY A 60 7.85 -30.58 5.81
N PRO A 61 7.63 -31.74 6.47
CA PRO A 61 8.66 -32.44 7.24
C PRO A 61 9.96 -32.68 6.45
N ALA A 62 9.86 -32.93 5.14
CA ALA A 62 11.03 -33.15 4.28
C ALA A 62 11.84 -31.87 3.99
N ALA A 63 11.32 -30.68 4.27
CA ALA A 63 11.99 -29.42 3.94
C ALA A 63 13.24 -29.18 4.79
N LYS A 64 13.18 -29.50 6.10
CA LYS A 64 14.27 -29.23 7.05
C LYS A 64 15.60 -29.82 6.61
N ASP A 65 15.59 -31.04 6.09
CA ASP A 65 16.80 -31.77 5.72
C ASP A 65 17.16 -31.66 4.24
N SER A 66 16.33 -31.02 3.43
CA SER A 66 16.59 -30.87 2.00
C SER A 66 17.69 -29.85 1.72
N ASP A 67 18.85 -30.32 1.24
CA ASP A 67 19.98 -29.46 0.85
C ASP A 67 19.61 -28.49 -0.27
N LYS A 68 18.75 -28.91 -1.21
CA LYS A 68 18.24 -28.05 -2.27
C LYS A 68 17.45 -26.87 -1.70
N VAL A 69 16.58 -27.11 -0.72
CA VAL A 69 15.80 -26.05 -0.05
C VAL A 69 16.72 -25.14 0.74
N LYS A 70 17.64 -25.70 1.54
CA LYS A 70 18.63 -24.92 2.29
C LYS A 70 19.43 -23.99 1.37
N GLN A 71 19.92 -24.52 0.25
CA GLN A 71 20.70 -23.73 -0.70
C GLN A 71 19.88 -22.61 -1.34
N ALA A 72 18.65 -22.89 -1.77
CA ALA A 72 17.77 -21.87 -2.33
C ALA A 72 17.45 -20.74 -1.34
N ILE A 73 17.28 -21.07 -0.05
CA ILE A 73 17.08 -20.09 1.03
C ILE A 73 18.34 -19.25 1.22
N VAL A 74 19.51 -19.88 1.31
CA VAL A 74 20.80 -19.18 1.46
C VAL A 74 21.04 -18.22 0.29
N ASP A 75 20.77 -18.66 -0.93
CA ASP A 75 20.93 -17.83 -2.13
C ASP A 75 19.97 -16.62 -2.11
N ALA A 76 18.72 -16.83 -1.68
CA ALA A 76 17.75 -15.75 -1.52
C ALA A 76 18.20 -14.72 -0.47
N ILE A 77 18.62 -15.17 0.72
CA ILE A 77 19.10 -14.31 1.80
C ILE A 77 20.36 -13.53 1.37
N ARG A 78 21.29 -14.19 0.67
CA ARG A 78 22.55 -13.57 0.21
C ARG A 78 22.31 -12.35 -0.68
N VAL A 79 21.24 -12.37 -1.48
CA VAL A 79 20.85 -11.23 -2.34
C VAL A 79 19.86 -10.27 -1.66
N GLY A 80 19.70 -10.36 -0.33
CA GLY A 80 18.82 -9.50 0.45
C GLY A 80 17.33 -9.72 0.20
N ARG A 81 16.93 -10.87 -0.35
CA ARG A 81 15.51 -11.20 -0.56
C ARG A 81 14.88 -11.63 0.76
N VAL A 82 13.73 -11.04 1.09
CA VAL A 82 12.88 -11.50 2.20
C VAL A 82 12.42 -12.94 1.94
N VAL A 83 12.57 -13.79 2.95
CA VAL A 83 12.15 -15.20 2.90
C VAL A 83 11.10 -15.44 3.99
N ILE A 84 9.89 -15.81 3.58
CA ILE A 84 8.78 -16.10 4.51
C ILE A 84 8.65 -17.62 4.71
N PRO A 85 8.94 -18.16 5.91
CA PRO A 85 8.71 -19.56 6.20
C PRO A 85 7.24 -19.83 6.49
N VAL A 86 6.68 -20.86 5.84
CA VAL A 86 5.29 -21.27 5.95
C VAL A 86 5.24 -22.72 6.40
N VAL A 87 4.50 -22.98 7.48
CA VAL A 87 4.37 -24.30 8.09
C VAL A 87 2.90 -24.63 8.30
N GLU A 88 2.60 -25.91 8.55
CA GLU A 88 1.23 -26.36 8.82
C GLU A 88 0.77 -25.97 10.23
N ASP A 89 1.70 -26.02 11.18
CA ASP A 89 1.47 -25.73 12.59
C ASP A 89 2.73 -25.05 13.15
N LEU A 90 2.56 -23.84 13.70
CA LEU A 90 3.68 -23.06 14.25
C LEU A 90 4.31 -23.72 15.49
N THR A 91 3.60 -24.60 16.19
CA THR A 91 4.16 -25.33 17.33
C THR A 91 5.32 -26.26 16.92
N ASN A 92 5.29 -26.74 15.67
CA ASN A 92 6.32 -27.62 15.10
C ASN A 92 7.34 -26.86 14.23
N PHE A 93 7.37 -25.52 14.30
CA PHE A 93 8.14 -24.68 13.38
C PHE A 93 9.62 -25.10 13.28
N HIS A 94 10.32 -25.24 14.42
CA HIS A 94 11.72 -25.63 14.44
C HIS A 94 11.98 -27.09 14.03
N GLU A 95 10.94 -27.92 13.98
CA GLU A 95 11.04 -29.31 13.55
C GLU A 95 11.01 -29.47 12.04
N VAL A 96 10.38 -28.53 11.32
CA VAL A 96 10.19 -28.63 9.86
C VAL A 96 10.93 -27.54 9.07
N ILE A 97 11.33 -26.44 9.73
CA ILE A 97 12.01 -25.34 9.07
C ILE A 97 13.53 -25.56 8.93
N PRO A 98 14.09 -25.33 7.72
CA PRO A 98 15.53 -25.29 7.52
C PRO A 98 16.21 -24.21 8.37
N VAL A 99 17.35 -24.57 8.98
CA VAL A 99 18.16 -23.71 9.86
C VAL A 99 18.38 -22.27 9.34
N PRO A 100 18.68 -22.04 8.04
CA PRO A 100 18.95 -20.67 7.55
C PRO A 100 17.81 -19.67 7.77
N VAL A 101 16.55 -20.13 7.90
CA VAL A 101 15.37 -19.25 8.13
C VAL A 101 14.67 -19.57 9.46
N ALA A 102 15.24 -20.43 10.30
CA ALA A 102 14.65 -20.82 11.58
C ALA A 102 14.60 -19.69 12.63
N HIS A 103 15.26 -18.56 12.36
CA HIS A 103 15.22 -17.36 13.20
C HIS A 103 14.07 -16.40 12.85
N ALA A 104 13.41 -16.60 11.71
CA ALA A 104 12.32 -15.74 11.24
C ALA A 104 10.97 -16.19 11.82
N ASN A 105 10.03 -15.25 11.93
CA ASN A 105 8.65 -15.59 12.26
C ASN A 105 7.98 -16.37 11.12
N GLY A 106 7.30 -17.45 11.47
CA GLY A 106 6.55 -18.28 10.53
C GLY A 106 5.14 -17.78 10.24
N PHE A 107 4.61 -18.24 9.10
CA PHE A 107 3.21 -18.17 8.76
C PHE A 107 2.58 -19.56 8.87
N GLU A 108 1.43 -19.67 9.54
CA GLU A 108 0.69 -20.91 9.65
C GLU A 108 -0.31 -21.09 8.51
N TRP A 109 -0.18 -22.19 7.76
CA TRP A 109 -1.09 -22.62 6.70
C TRP A 109 -2.31 -23.36 7.28
N SER A 110 -3.05 -22.68 8.15
CA SER A 110 -4.24 -23.21 8.82
C SER A 110 -5.33 -22.14 8.96
N GLY A 111 -6.53 -22.53 9.40
CA GLY A 111 -7.66 -21.62 9.65
C GLY A 111 -8.41 -21.18 8.38
N ASP A 112 -9.12 -20.03 8.44
CA ASP A 112 -9.89 -19.52 7.29
C ASP A 112 -8.96 -18.98 6.20
N ARG A 113 -9.07 -19.56 5.00
CA ARG A 113 -8.40 -19.13 3.76
C ARG A 113 -6.91 -18.75 3.95
N PRO A 114 -6.07 -19.66 4.46
CA PRO A 114 -4.65 -19.39 4.70
C PRO A 114 -3.91 -18.93 3.44
N GLU A 115 -4.26 -19.47 2.27
CA GLU A 115 -3.72 -19.09 0.97
C GLU A 115 -3.94 -17.61 0.66
N ARG A 116 -5.13 -17.08 0.98
CA ARG A 116 -5.49 -15.68 0.76
C ARG A 116 -4.76 -14.76 1.73
N ARG A 117 -4.66 -15.16 3.00
CA ARG A 117 -3.91 -14.39 4.01
C ARG A 117 -2.43 -14.31 3.65
N LEU A 118 -1.81 -15.42 3.23
CA LEU A 118 -0.42 -15.42 2.79
C LEU A 118 -0.25 -14.60 1.50
N ALA A 119 -1.18 -14.68 0.56
CA ALA A 119 -1.15 -13.87 -0.65
C ALA A 119 -1.03 -12.37 -0.33
N ARG A 120 -1.85 -11.85 0.60
CA ARG A 120 -1.76 -10.45 1.05
C ARG A 120 -0.40 -10.11 1.65
N VAL A 121 0.14 -10.97 2.53
CA VAL A 121 1.49 -10.75 3.09
C VAL A 121 2.54 -10.65 1.98
N LEU A 122 2.49 -11.53 0.98
CA LEU A 122 3.44 -11.48 -0.14
C LEU A 122 3.25 -10.24 -1.01
N LEU A 123 2.01 -9.80 -1.26
CA LEU A 123 1.73 -8.56 -1.99
C LEU A 123 2.16 -7.31 -1.21
N GLU A 124 2.03 -7.31 0.12
CA GLU A 124 2.56 -6.29 1.03
C GLU A 124 4.11 -6.25 0.96
N GLU A 125 4.79 -7.41 0.99
CA GLU A 125 6.27 -7.49 0.86
C GLU A 125 6.77 -7.01 -0.51
N LEU A 126 6.03 -7.30 -1.57
CA LEU A 126 6.32 -6.80 -2.91
C LEU A 126 6.01 -5.29 -3.03
N GLY A 127 5.36 -4.70 -2.02
CA GLY A 127 4.92 -3.31 -2.00
C GLY A 127 3.72 -3.05 -2.92
N ILE A 128 3.09 -4.08 -3.46
CA ILE A 128 1.89 -3.96 -4.31
C ILE A 128 0.72 -3.49 -3.44
N GLU A 129 0.54 -4.09 -2.26
CA GLU A 129 -0.33 -3.56 -1.21
C GLU A 129 0.46 -2.65 -0.26
N ASP A 130 -0.18 -1.63 0.33
CA ASP A 130 0.47 -0.81 1.36
C ASP A 130 0.41 -1.50 2.72
N ARG A 131 1.51 -1.44 3.46
CA ARG A 131 1.54 -1.82 4.87
C ARG A 131 0.81 -0.81 5.76
N ASN A 132 0.85 0.47 5.38
CA ASN A 132 0.19 1.55 6.09
C ASN A 132 -1.07 1.98 5.33
N ARG A 133 -2.11 1.15 5.37
CA ARG A 133 -3.37 1.39 4.66
C ARG A 133 -4.12 2.53 5.33
N ARG A 134 -3.95 3.76 4.85
CA ARG A 134 -4.49 4.97 5.47
C ARG A 134 -5.77 5.38 4.75
N VAL A 135 -6.83 5.66 5.50
CA VAL A 135 -8.13 6.10 4.94
C VAL A 135 -8.62 7.32 5.69
N PHE A 136 -8.81 8.44 4.99
CA PHE A 136 -9.47 9.62 5.54
C PHE A 136 -10.98 9.46 5.35
N ILE A 137 -11.76 9.49 6.43
CA ILE A 137 -13.24 9.34 6.39
C ILE A 137 -13.89 10.72 6.47
N SER A 138 -14.32 11.23 5.32
CA SER A 138 -15.07 12.47 5.19
C SER A 138 -16.55 12.23 5.42
N HIS A 139 -17.15 13.00 6.33
CA HIS A 139 -18.57 12.90 6.67
C HIS A 139 -19.12 14.22 7.18
N LYS A 140 -20.44 14.38 7.08
CA LYS A 140 -21.17 15.43 7.79
C LYS A 140 -21.53 14.93 9.18
N ARG A 141 -21.16 15.68 10.22
CA ARG A 141 -21.31 15.25 11.62
C ARG A 141 -22.76 15.04 12.03
N GLU A 142 -23.66 15.86 11.50
CA GLU A 142 -25.07 15.89 11.89
C GLU A 142 -25.83 14.62 11.47
N ASP A 143 -25.45 13.97 10.37
CA ASP A 143 -26.17 12.82 9.80
C ASP A 143 -25.26 11.64 9.36
N GLY A 144 -23.94 11.75 9.53
CA GLY A 144 -22.98 10.71 9.16
C GLY A 144 -22.08 10.21 10.29
N LEU A 145 -22.19 10.77 11.50
CA LEU A 145 -21.27 10.47 12.61
C LEU A 145 -21.30 9.00 13.05
N GLY A 146 -22.49 8.42 13.25
CA GLY A 146 -22.62 7.02 13.70
C GLY A 146 -21.98 6.03 12.74
N ALA A 147 -22.28 6.15 11.45
CA ALA A 147 -21.66 5.32 10.42
C ALA A 147 -20.15 5.57 10.27
N ALA A 148 -19.68 6.82 10.43
CA ALA A 148 -18.24 7.13 10.39
C ALA A 148 -17.49 6.42 11.54
N GLU A 149 -18.00 6.53 12.78
CA GLU A 149 -17.43 5.84 13.96
C GLU A 149 -17.40 4.32 13.77
N GLN A 150 -18.51 3.74 13.27
CA GLN A 150 -18.58 2.31 12.96
C GLN A 150 -17.55 1.89 11.90
N LEU A 151 -17.42 2.67 10.82
CA LEU A 151 -16.45 2.38 9.75
C LEU A 151 -15.01 2.52 10.23
N HIS A 152 -14.72 3.51 11.09
CA HIS A 152 -13.40 3.64 11.70
C HIS A 152 -13.03 2.38 12.48
N ASP A 153 -13.89 1.92 13.38
CA ASP A 153 -13.62 0.74 14.18
C ASP A 153 -13.44 -0.49 13.31
N GLN A 154 -14.34 -0.69 12.33
CA GLN A 154 -14.24 -1.85 11.46
C GLN A 154 -12.99 -1.80 10.56
N LEU A 155 -12.64 -0.64 9.97
CA LEU A 155 -11.43 -0.49 9.18
C LEU A 155 -10.16 -0.75 10.01
N ALA A 156 -10.12 -0.31 11.27
CA ALA A 156 -9.00 -0.59 12.17
C ALA A 156 -8.82 -2.11 12.40
N HIS A 157 -9.91 -2.87 12.57
CA HIS A 157 -9.86 -4.34 12.64
C HIS A 157 -9.32 -4.98 11.35
N HIS A 158 -9.52 -4.33 10.19
CA HIS A 158 -8.95 -4.73 8.89
C HIS A 158 -7.56 -4.13 8.62
N ARG A 159 -6.85 -3.72 9.68
CA ARG A 159 -5.47 -3.18 9.64
C ARG A 159 -5.32 -1.90 8.80
N PHE A 160 -6.39 -1.13 8.68
CA PHE A 160 -6.28 0.26 8.23
C PHE A 160 -5.90 1.16 9.40
N VAL A 161 -5.36 2.33 9.05
CA VAL A 161 -5.23 3.49 9.92
C VAL A 161 -6.29 4.50 9.44
N PRO A 162 -7.53 4.42 9.96
CA PRO A 162 -8.58 5.38 9.64
C PRO A 162 -8.36 6.72 10.35
N PHE A 163 -8.82 7.80 9.72
CA PHE A 163 -8.85 9.14 10.29
C PHE A 163 -10.25 9.73 10.22
N ILE A 164 -10.71 10.30 11.33
CA ILE A 164 -11.93 11.10 11.44
C ILE A 164 -11.58 12.36 12.23
N ASP A 165 -11.98 13.54 11.72
CA ASP A 165 -11.71 14.86 12.31
C ASP A 165 -11.99 14.99 13.80
N ARG A 166 -12.96 14.23 14.34
CA ARG A 166 -13.36 14.30 15.75
C ARG A 166 -12.31 13.72 16.70
N PHE A 167 -11.61 12.67 16.31
CA PHE A 167 -10.73 11.91 17.20
C PHE A 167 -9.26 12.28 17.08
N ALA A 168 -8.88 12.94 16.00
CA ALA A 168 -7.48 13.05 15.61
C ALA A 168 -6.85 14.44 15.81
N VAL A 169 -7.64 15.48 16.13
CA VAL A 169 -7.11 16.83 16.40
C VAL A 169 -6.99 17.08 17.91
N PRO A 170 -5.76 17.23 18.45
CA PRO A 170 -5.54 17.56 19.86
C PRO A 170 -6.11 18.93 20.25
N PRO A 171 -6.52 19.13 21.52
CA PRO A 171 -6.88 20.45 22.02
C PRO A 171 -5.73 21.45 21.87
N GLY A 172 -5.99 22.59 21.22
CA GLY A 172 -5.01 23.66 20.99
C GLY A 172 -4.37 23.66 19.60
N ASP A 173 -4.58 22.63 18.79
CA ASP A 173 -4.09 22.56 17.42
C ASP A 173 -5.02 23.28 16.43
N ASP A 174 -4.44 23.75 15.32
CA ASP A 174 -5.20 24.23 14.17
C ASP A 174 -5.85 23.04 13.44
N VAL A 175 -7.17 22.90 13.63
CA VAL A 175 -8.00 21.85 13.04
C VAL A 175 -7.84 21.79 11.52
N GLN A 176 -7.79 22.94 10.86
CA GLN A 176 -7.77 22.99 9.39
C GLN A 176 -6.40 22.63 8.83
N ALA A 177 -5.35 23.11 9.47
CA ALA A 177 -4.02 22.63 9.15
C ALA A 177 -3.98 21.10 9.31
N HIS A 178 -4.49 20.57 10.43
CA HIS A 178 -4.47 19.12 10.74
C HIS A 178 -5.19 18.28 9.68
N ILE A 179 -6.35 18.72 9.23
CA ILE A 179 -7.09 18.06 8.16
C ILE A 179 -6.30 18.08 6.84
N ALA A 180 -5.69 19.21 6.48
CA ALA A 180 -4.86 19.30 5.27
C ALA A 180 -3.68 18.32 5.30
N ASP A 181 -2.98 18.21 6.43
CA ASP A 181 -1.90 17.24 6.61
C ASP A 181 -2.39 15.79 6.55
N ALA A 182 -3.56 15.53 7.12
CA ALA A 182 -4.18 14.21 7.05
C ALA A 182 -4.49 13.84 5.60
N LEU A 183 -5.07 14.75 4.81
CA LEU A 183 -5.32 14.52 3.39
C LEU A 183 -4.03 14.22 2.60
N GLU A 184 -2.96 14.99 2.85
CA GLU A 184 -1.64 14.75 2.23
C GLU A 184 -1.04 13.38 2.61
N SER A 185 -1.23 12.97 3.86
CA SER A 185 -0.56 11.79 4.41
C SER A 185 -1.34 10.49 4.24
N TYR A 186 -2.63 10.55 3.92
CA TYR A 186 -3.52 9.38 3.81
C TYR A 186 -3.76 8.95 2.37
N ALA A 187 -3.63 9.84 1.37
CA ALA A 187 -3.69 9.54 -0.07
C ALA A 187 -4.97 8.84 -0.60
N PHE A 188 -5.96 8.57 0.27
CA PHE A 188 -7.26 7.99 -0.04
C PHE A 188 -8.38 8.61 0.82
N LEU A 189 -9.48 8.99 0.17
CA LEU A 189 -10.67 9.57 0.77
C LEU A 189 -11.87 8.61 0.70
N LEU A 190 -12.47 8.29 1.85
CA LEU A 190 -13.77 7.64 1.95
C LEU A 190 -14.82 8.71 2.27
N LEU A 191 -15.72 8.98 1.33
CA LEU A 191 -16.77 9.97 1.49
C LEU A 191 -18.09 9.30 1.87
N LEU A 192 -18.69 9.72 2.99
CA LEU A 192 -20.07 9.40 3.34
C LEU A 192 -20.99 10.47 2.75
N GLU A 193 -21.62 10.16 1.62
CA GLU A 193 -22.57 11.03 0.92
C GLU A 193 -23.97 10.85 1.55
N THR A 194 -24.10 11.37 2.78
CA THR A 194 -25.35 11.47 3.55
C THR A 194 -26.26 12.58 2.99
N PRO A 195 -27.56 12.63 3.35
CA PRO A 195 -28.50 13.64 2.84
C PRO A 195 -27.99 15.09 2.94
N GLU A 196 -27.37 15.45 4.07
CA GLU A 196 -26.90 16.80 4.37
C GLU A 196 -25.42 17.01 4.04
N ALA A 197 -24.70 15.99 3.52
CA ALA A 197 -23.27 16.08 3.20
C ALA A 197 -22.92 17.25 2.28
N HIS A 198 -23.75 17.47 1.25
CA HIS A 198 -23.57 18.54 0.26
C HIS A 198 -23.66 19.96 0.82
N ARG A 199 -24.14 20.13 2.05
CA ARG A 199 -24.24 21.43 2.74
C ARG A 199 -22.97 21.74 3.54
N SER A 200 -22.07 20.78 3.68
CA SER A 200 -20.82 20.95 4.42
C SER A 200 -19.76 21.58 3.53
N LYS A 201 -19.33 22.79 3.87
CA LYS A 201 -18.16 23.41 3.23
C LYS A 201 -16.90 22.55 3.40
N TRP A 202 -16.73 21.91 4.55
CA TRP A 202 -15.56 21.08 4.85
C TRP A 202 -15.50 19.83 3.98
N VAL A 203 -16.62 19.10 3.85
CA VAL A 203 -16.71 17.94 2.95
C VAL A 203 -16.43 18.36 1.50
N PHE A 204 -16.92 19.52 1.09
CA PHE A 204 -16.61 20.06 -0.24
C PHE A 204 -15.11 20.32 -0.42
N ASP A 205 -14.48 21.02 0.53
CA ASP A 205 -13.05 21.36 0.47
C ASP A 205 -12.18 20.07 0.46
N GLU A 206 -12.54 19.03 1.22
CA GLU A 206 -11.86 17.72 1.25
C GLU A 206 -11.98 16.95 -0.07
N VAL A 207 -13.17 16.97 -0.69
CA VAL A 207 -13.39 16.34 -2.00
C VAL A 207 -12.64 17.08 -3.10
N ASP A 208 -12.69 18.42 -3.11
CA ASP A 208 -11.94 19.24 -4.06
C ASP A 208 -10.42 19.02 -3.93
N TYR A 209 -9.94 18.92 -2.68
CA TYR A 209 -8.56 18.56 -2.40
C TYR A 209 -8.20 17.18 -2.98
N ALA A 210 -9.00 16.15 -2.68
CA ALA A 210 -8.74 14.80 -3.18
C ALA A 210 -8.71 14.73 -4.72
N LEU A 211 -9.61 15.45 -5.39
CA LEU A 211 -9.68 15.54 -6.85
C LEU A 211 -8.47 16.25 -7.46
N SER A 212 -8.14 17.45 -6.95
CA SER A 212 -7.01 18.25 -7.44
C SER A 212 -5.65 17.56 -7.23
N HIS A 213 -5.58 16.61 -6.29
CA HIS A 213 -4.37 15.86 -5.96
C HIS A 213 -4.38 14.43 -6.48
N GLN A 214 -5.38 14.03 -7.29
CA GLN A 214 -5.50 12.69 -7.85
C GLN A 214 -5.47 11.56 -6.79
N MET A 215 -5.99 11.86 -5.59
CA MET A 215 -6.12 10.89 -4.51
C MET A 215 -7.06 9.74 -4.92
N GLY A 216 -6.93 8.62 -4.24
CA GLY A 216 -7.98 7.61 -4.29
C GLY A 216 -9.24 8.13 -3.61
N LEU A 217 -10.41 7.79 -4.16
CA LEU A 217 -11.68 8.21 -3.58
C LEU A 217 -12.73 7.11 -3.78
N GLN A 218 -13.47 6.81 -2.71
CA GLN A 218 -14.64 5.94 -2.74
C GLN A 218 -15.80 6.64 -2.03
N ILE A 219 -16.97 6.68 -2.69
CA ILE A 219 -18.18 7.25 -2.11
C ILE A 219 -19.06 6.12 -1.57
N VAL A 220 -19.58 6.28 -0.36
CA VAL A 220 -20.69 5.51 0.18
C VAL A 220 -21.91 6.42 0.15
N ARG A 221 -22.85 6.13 -0.73
CA ARG A 221 -24.02 6.95 -1.00
C ARG A 221 -25.21 6.46 -0.18
N TRP A 222 -25.82 7.35 0.60
CA TRP A 222 -27.03 7.04 1.35
C TRP A 222 -28.23 6.75 0.43
N PRO A 223 -29.29 6.11 0.96
CA PRO A 223 -30.55 5.92 0.25
C PRO A 223 -31.19 7.24 -0.19
N ASP A 224 -32.19 7.15 -1.07
CA ASP A 224 -33.01 8.28 -1.54
C ASP A 224 -32.29 9.34 -2.39
N ASP A 225 -31.20 8.94 -3.06
CA ASP A 225 -30.50 9.74 -4.06
C ASP A 225 -30.05 11.12 -3.51
N PRO A 226 -29.24 11.15 -2.43
CA PRO A 226 -28.79 12.40 -1.84
C PRO A 226 -28.06 13.25 -2.88
N LYS A 227 -28.17 14.56 -2.73
CA LYS A 227 -27.53 15.51 -3.64
C LYS A 227 -26.01 15.29 -3.58
N PRO A 228 -25.34 15.06 -4.72
CA PRO A 228 -23.91 14.81 -4.72
C PRO A 228 -23.12 16.05 -4.33
N ILE A 229 -21.93 15.82 -3.77
CA ILE A 229 -20.95 16.90 -3.57
C ILE A 229 -20.54 17.45 -4.95
N PRO A 230 -20.46 18.78 -5.14
CA PRO A 230 -20.01 19.33 -6.42
C PRO A 230 -18.65 18.74 -6.85
N GLY A 231 -18.55 18.32 -8.11
CA GLY A 231 -17.36 17.65 -8.66
C GLY A 231 -17.30 16.13 -8.43
N SER A 232 -18.17 15.55 -7.59
CA SER A 232 -18.14 14.12 -7.26
C SER A 232 -18.96 13.22 -8.21
N GLY A 233 -19.62 13.79 -9.22
CA GLY A 233 -20.62 13.09 -10.05
C GLY A 233 -20.13 11.80 -10.70
N ASP A 234 -18.95 11.83 -11.31
CA ASP A 234 -18.38 10.69 -12.05
C ASP A 234 -17.55 9.73 -11.19
N LEU A 235 -17.53 9.94 -9.86
CA LEU A 235 -16.70 9.17 -8.96
C LEU A 235 -17.33 7.81 -8.60
N PRO A 236 -16.49 6.78 -8.32
CA PRO A 236 -16.97 5.48 -7.90
C PRO A 236 -17.83 5.57 -6.63
N ARG A 237 -18.99 4.90 -6.65
CA ARG A 237 -19.96 4.94 -5.55
C ARG A 237 -20.50 3.55 -5.21
N ILE A 238 -20.60 3.28 -3.93
CA ILE A 238 -21.37 2.17 -3.35
C ILE A 238 -22.71 2.77 -2.94
N THR A 239 -23.80 2.32 -3.55
CA THR A 239 -25.14 2.86 -3.23
C THR A 239 -25.81 1.98 -2.18
N LEU A 240 -26.18 2.58 -1.06
CA LEU A 240 -26.93 1.93 0.00
C LEU A 240 -28.44 1.96 -0.28
N SER A 241 -29.12 0.91 0.15
CA SER A 241 -30.58 0.84 0.23
C SER A 241 -31.05 1.09 1.66
N ALA A 242 -32.33 1.38 1.87
CA ALA A 242 -32.89 1.53 3.21
C ALA A 242 -32.68 0.28 4.10
N ALA A 243 -32.60 -0.91 3.49
CA ALA A 243 -32.32 -2.16 4.21
C ALA A 243 -30.86 -2.32 4.66
N ASP A 244 -29.95 -1.51 4.11
CA ASP A 244 -28.54 -1.50 4.51
C ASP A 244 -28.30 -0.65 5.77
N LEU A 245 -29.28 0.16 6.18
CA LEU A 245 -29.20 1.04 7.34
C LEU A 245 -29.96 0.47 8.54
N ALA A 246 -29.45 0.78 9.73
CA ALA A 246 -30.11 0.59 11.02
C ALA A 246 -29.90 1.82 11.89
N THR A 247 -30.71 1.99 12.93
CA THR A 247 -30.52 3.05 13.92
C THR A 247 -29.87 2.47 15.17
N ASP A 248 -28.80 3.10 15.64
CA ASP A 248 -28.11 2.70 16.85
C ASP A 248 -28.86 3.11 18.13
N ALA A 249 -28.30 2.76 19.30
CA ALA A 249 -28.91 3.09 20.59
C ALA A 249 -28.97 4.61 20.89
N HIS A 250 -28.20 5.43 20.16
CA HIS A 250 -28.14 6.88 20.33
C HIS A 250 -28.97 7.62 19.27
N GLY A 251 -29.62 6.91 18.35
CA GLY A 251 -30.45 7.50 17.29
C GLY A 251 -29.68 7.87 16.03
N TYR A 252 -28.44 7.41 15.85
CA TYR A 252 -27.67 7.62 14.63
C TYR A 252 -27.88 6.50 13.62
N ASP A 253 -27.85 6.86 12.33
CA ASP A 253 -27.80 5.87 11.25
C ASP A 253 -26.43 5.18 11.23
N VAL A 254 -26.48 3.85 11.18
CA VAL A 254 -25.34 2.94 11.08
C VAL A 254 -25.61 1.89 10.01
N LEU A 255 -24.55 1.23 9.54
CA LEU A 255 -24.67 0.13 8.58
C LEU A 255 -25.07 -1.17 9.29
N THR A 256 -25.95 -1.94 8.66
CA THR A 256 -26.16 -3.34 9.05
C THR A 256 -24.87 -4.15 8.89
N PRO A 257 -24.68 -5.26 9.62
CA PRO A 257 -23.45 -6.07 9.51
C PRO A 257 -23.11 -6.47 8.07
N THR A 258 -24.11 -6.90 7.30
CA THR A 258 -23.95 -7.28 5.89
C THR A 258 -23.52 -6.09 5.01
N ALA A 259 -24.12 -4.91 5.22
CA ALA A 259 -23.76 -3.71 4.47
C ALA A 259 -22.37 -3.20 4.84
N LEU A 260 -22.01 -3.27 6.13
CA LEU A 260 -20.70 -2.90 6.65
C LEU A 260 -19.62 -3.77 5.99
N ASP A 261 -19.76 -5.09 6.01
CA ASP A 261 -18.80 -6.00 5.38
C ASP A 261 -18.64 -5.74 3.87
N ARG A 262 -19.75 -5.46 3.18
CA ARG A 262 -19.74 -5.07 1.76
C ARG A 262 -18.98 -3.76 1.53
N VAL A 263 -19.23 -2.73 2.34
CA VAL A 263 -18.56 -1.44 2.23
C VAL A 263 -17.07 -1.58 2.48
N ILE A 264 -16.67 -2.32 3.52
CA ILE A 264 -15.25 -2.57 3.83
C ILE A 264 -14.56 -3.23 2.63
N HIS A 265 -15.16 -4.27 2.05
CA HIS A 265 -14.58 -4.97 0.89
C HIS A 265 -14.33 -4.03 -0.30
N GLU A 266 -15.29 -3.17 -0.63
CA GLU A 266 -15.14 -2.22 -1.73
C GLU A 266 -14.13 -1.10 -1.40
N VAL A 267 -14.05 -0.65 -0.13
CA VAL A 267 -13.00 0.28 0.32
C VAL A 267 -11.62 -0.34 0.19
N GLU A 268 -11.44 -1.62 0.56
CA GLU A 268 -10.16 -2.32 0.38
C GLU A 268 -9.69 -2.29 -1.06
N LYS A 269 -10.59 -2.65 -1.98
CA LYS A 269 -10.35 -2.68 -3.41
C LYS A 269 -10.03 -1.30 -3.97
N ALA A 270 -10.87 -0.31 -3.67
CA ALA A 270 -10.70 1.05 -4.16
C ALA A 270 -9.37 1.66 -3.67
N HIS A 271 -9.03 1.44 -2.40
CA HIS A 271 -7.78 1.93 -1.80
C HIS A 271 -6.55 1.36 -2.49
N ALA A 272 -6.47 0.03 -2.60
CA ALA A 272 -5.28 -0.59 -3.16
C ALA A 272 -5.14 -0.31 -4.68
N HIS A 273 -6.25 -0.25 -5.43
CA HIS A 273 -6.23 0.21 -6.83
C HIS A 273 -5.70 1.65 -6.96
N ALA A 274 -6.23 2.58 -6.17
CA ALA A 274 -5.84 3.98 -6.24
C ALA A 274 -4.34 4.19 -5.91
N LEU A 275 -3.83 3.48 -4.91
CA LEU A 275 -2.44 3.58 -4.51
C LEU A 275 -1.48 3.04 -5.58
N VAL A 276 -1.79 1.89 -6.16
CA VAL A 276 -1.01 1.29 -7.25
C VAL A 276 -1.02 2.21 -8.48
N ARG A 277 -2.18 2.78 -8.82
CA ARG A 277 -2.29 3.78 -9.90
C ARG A 277 -1.36 4.96 -9.66
N ARG A 278 -1.36 5.53 -8.45
CA ARG A 278 -0.58 6.73 -8.10
C ARG A 278 0.92 6.45 -8.07
N ARG A 279 1.35 5.33 -7.47
CA ARG A 279 2.76 4.90 -7.47
C ARG A 279 3.27 4.70 -8.90
N ARG A 280 2.48 4.06 -9.76
CA ARG A 280 2.86 3.87 -11.15
C ARG A 280 2.96 5.18 -11.92
N TYR A 281 2.02 6.11 -11.69
CA TYR A 281 2.10 7.44 -12.28
C TYR A 281 3.44 8.11 -11.92
N LEU A 282 3.85 8.07 -10.65
CA LEU A 282 5.13 8.64 -10.22
C LEU A 282 6.33 7.93 -10.85
N VAL A 283 6.37 6.59 -10.83
CA VAL A 283 7.45 5.81 -11.43
C VAL A 283 7.56 6.11 -12.93
N ARG A 284 6.44 6.15 -13.65
CA ARG A 284 6.43 6.50 -15.08
C ARG A 284 6.86 7.92 -15.33
N SER A 285 6.40 8.89 -14.53
CA SER A 285 6.85 10.27 -14.65
C SER A 285 8.36 10.40 -14.50
N VAL A 286 8.96 9.64 -13.57
CA VAL A 286 10.41 9.56 -13.40
C VAL A 286 11.08 8.91 -14.60
N GLU A 287 10.59 7.74 -15.01
CA GLU A 287 11.13 6.95 -16.11
C GLU A 287 11.11 7.72 -17.44
N ASP A 288 9.99 8.39 -17.75
CA ASP A 288 9.81 9.19 -18.97
C ASP A 288 10.74 10.40 -18.97
N ALA A 289 10.85 11.12 -17.85
CA ALA A 289 11.74 12.28 -17.74
C ALA A 289 13.22 11.88 -17.83
N ALA A 290 13.63 10.84 -17.11
CA ALA A 290 15.01 10.34 -17.11
C ALA A 290 15.42 9.79 -18.49
N ARG A 291 14.55 8.99 -19.14
CA ARG A 291 14.81 8.49 -20.50
C ARG A 291 14.82 9.62 -21.53
N GLY A 292 13.96 10.62 -21.39
CA GLY A 292 14.00 11.83 -22.21
C GLY A 292 15.34 12.56 -22.13
N ALA A 293 16.01 12.51 -20.97
CA ALA A 293 17.35 13.03 -20.77
C ALA A 293 18.49 12.07 -21.19
N GLY A 294 18.17 10.85 -21.67
CA GLY A 294 19.15 9.87 -22.13
C GLY A 294 19.56 8.81 -21.10
N ALA A 295 18.81 8.64 -20.01
CA ALA A 295 19.07 7.59 -19.03
C ALA A 295 18.61 6.20 -19.49
N THR A 296 19.23 5.17 -18.93
CA THR A 296 18.62 3.83 -18.81
C THR A 296 17.98 3.69 -17.44
N CYS A 297 16.75 3.18 -17.37
CA CYS A 297 16.02 2.95 -16.12
C CYS A 297 15.75 1.47 -15.94
N ILE A 298 16.15 0.91 -14.79
CA ILE A 298 15.87 -0.47 -14.38
C ILE A 298 14.93 -0.46 -13.16
N PRO A 299 13.77 -1.13 -13.22
CA PRO A 299 12.89 -1.29 -12.06
C PRO A 299 13.57 -2.00 -10.88
N LEU A 300 13.28 -1.51 -9.67
CA LEU A 300 13.71 -2.08 -8.41
C LEU A 300 12.49 -2.33 -7.51
N ARG A 301 12.71 -2.95 -6.35
CA ARG A 301 11.67 -3.22 -5.33
C ARG A 301 11.06 -1.93 -4.78
N HIS A 302 9.89 -2.04 -4.16
CA HIS A 302 9.24 -0.91 -3.47
C HIS A 302 8.99 0.32 -4.36
N TRP A 303 8.63 0.11 -5.63
CA TRP A 303 8.36 1.19 -6.59
C TRP A 303 9.55 2.15 -6.77
N SER A 304 10.75 1.59 -6.88
CA SER A 304 11.97 2.37 -7.14
C SER A 304 12.60 2.02 -8.50
N LEU A 305 13.52 2.87 -8.93
CA LEU A 305 14.24 2.78 -10.19
C LEU A 305 15.73 2.96 -9.96
N ASP A 306 16.53 2.15 -10.62
CA ASP A 306 17.95 2.40 -10.85
C ASP A 306 18.10 3.17 -12.17
N VAL A 307 18.47 4.43 -12.07
CA VAL A 307 18.58 5.37 -13.19
C VAL A 307 20.05 5.61 -13.49
N MET A 308 20.48 5.21 -14.68
CA MET A 308 21.89 5.23 -15.10
C MET A 308 22.09 6.12 -16.32
N PHE A 309 23.08 6.99 -16.21
CA PHE A 309 23.70 7.73 -17.31
C PHE A 309 25.16 7.26 -17.44
N PRO A 310 25.89 7.65 -18.50
CA PRO A 310 27.29 7.25 -18.68
C PRO A 310 28.21 7.64 -17.51
N THR A 311 27.91 8.73 -16.79
CA THR A 311 28.77 9.28 -15.73
C THR A 311 28.09 9.45 -14.38
N ARG A 312 26.80 9.14 -14.26
CA ARG A 312 26.03 9.30 -13.02
C ARG A 312 25.00 8.19 -12.86
N ARG A 313 24.74 7.83 -11.62
CA ARG A 313 23.71 6.86 -11.23
C ARG A 313 22.85 7.44 -10.13
N SER A 314 21.57 7.12 -10.14
CA SER A 314 20.62 7.58 -9.14
C SER A 314 19.62 6.48 -8.82
N ILE A 315 19.46 6.19 -7.53
CA ILE A 315 18.42 5.29 -7.03
C ILE A 315 17.22 6.14 -6.64
N VAL A 316 16.11 5.98 -7.36
CA VAL A 316 14.93 6.84 -7.21
C VAL A 316 13.75 6.05 -6.71
N GLY A 317 13.28 6.38 -5.51
CA GLY A 317 12.05 5.86 -4.93
C GLY A 317 10.88 6.80 -5.17
N VAL A 318 9.66 6.30 -5.04
CA VAL A 318 8.45 7.13 -5.07
C VAL A 318 7.59 6.89 -3.83
N THR A 319 6.89 7.92 -3.37
CA THR A 319 5.88 7.82 -2.32
C THR A 319 4.61 8.60 -2.71
N PRO A 320 3.42 7.97 -2.67
CA PRO A 320 2.16 8.57 -3.12
C PRO A 320 1.48 9.45 -2.04
N ARG A 321 2.21 9.79 -0.98
CA ARG A 321 1.75 10.52 0.21
C ARG A 321 2.87 11.43 0.72
N THR A 322 2.64 12.12 1.84
CA THR A 322 3.70 12.79 2.58
C THR A 322 4.88 11.83 2.83
N PRO A 323 6.11 12.20 2.43
CA PRO A 323 7.30 11.39 2.65
C PRO A 323 7.54 11.21 4.15
N ALA A 324 7.93 10.00 4.54
CA ALA A 324 8.29 9.66 5.91
C ALA A 324 9.77 9.29 6.04
N ALA A 325 10.28 9.29 7.28
CA ALA A 325 11.65 8.92 7.58
C ALA A 325 12.02 7.52 7.03
N GLU A 326 11.08 6.59 7.09
CA GLU A 326 11.25 5.22 6.61
C GLU A 326 11.38 5.16 5.08
N ASP A 327 10.74 6.08 4.34
CA ASP A 327 10.87 6.14 2.89
C ASP A 327 12.28 6.58 2.48
N LEU A 328 12.83 7.59 3.17
CA LEU A 328 14.21 8.04 2.99
C LEU A 328 15.22 6.97 3.42
N GLN A 329 15.01 6.33 4.56
CA GLN A 329 15.88 5.25 5.02
C GLN A 329 15.90 4.08 4.02
N ARG A 330 14.74 3.69 3.50
CA ARG A 330 14.62 2.57 2.54
C ARG A 330 15.37 2.86 1.24
N ILE A 331 15.26 4.07 0.71
CA ILE A 331 15.96 4.43 -0.53
C ILE A 331 17.48 4.53 -0.31
N ASP A 332 17.90 5.03 0.85
CA ASP A 332 19.30 5.12 1.27
C ASP A 332 19.95 3.72 1.43
N GLN A 333 19.22 2.78 2.03
CA GLN A 333 19.63 1.37 2.12
C GLN A 333 19.73 0.72 0.73
N THR A 334 18.74 0.97 -0.14
CA THR A 334 18.73 0.44 -1.51
C THR A 334 19.92 0.98 -2.29
N ARG A 335 20.21 2.28 -2.18
CA ARG A 335 21.44 2.90 -2.70
C ARG A 335 22.67 2.18 -2.18
N THR A 336 22.83 2.06 -0.86
CA THR A 336 24.02 1.47 -0.25
C THR A 336 24.29 0.04 -0.72
N ILE A 337 23.25 -0.75 -0.98
CA ILE A 337 23.37 -2.12 -1.49
C ILE A 337 23.80 -2.15 -2.97
N ILE A 338 23.27 -1.23 -3.78
CA ILE A 338 23.48 -1.25 -5.24
C ILE A 338 24.76 -0.50 -5.64
N ASP A 339 24.93 0.72 -5.10
CA ASP A 339 26.01 1.64 -5.37
C ASP A 339 26.04 2.75 -4.29
N PRO A 340 26.94 2.66 -3.30
CA PRO A 340 27.06 3.66 -2.23
C PRO A 340 27.31 5.09 -2.73
N ASP A 341 27.90 5.26 -3.92
CA ASP A 341 28.26 6.56 -4.50
C ASP A 341 27.14 7.13 -5.41
N ALA A 342 26.06 6.37 -5.64
CA ALA A 342 24.92 6.87 -6.41
C ALA A 342 24.16 7.96 -5.65
N ARG A 343 23.45 8.84 -6.36
CA ARG A 343 22.47 9.73 -5.70
C ARG A 343 21.27 8.91 -5.23
N ALA A 344 20.62 9.32 -4.15
CA ALA A 344 19.33 8.76 -3.77
C ALA A 344 18.26 9.86 -3.81
N MET A 345 17.15 9.60 -4.48
CA MET A 345 16.08 10.57 -4.69
C MET A 345 14.75 9.95 -4.27
N LEU A 346 13.92 10.69 -3.55
CA LEU A 346 12.57 10.28 -3.19
C LEU A 346 11.57 11.27 -3.80
N VAL A 347 10.81 10.79 -4.78
CA VAL A 347 9.75 11.56 -5.43
C VAL A 347 8.45 11.42 -4.65
N HIS A 348 7.81 12.53 -4.28
CA HIS A 348 6.57 12.52 -3.49
C HIS A 348 5.46 13.37 -4.10
N THR A 349 4.21 13.07 -3.76
CA THR A 349 3.04 13.82 -4.25
C THR A 349 2.55 14.91 -3.31
N ALA A 350 3.10 15.00 -2.10
CA ALA A 350 2.73 16.07 -1.17
C ALA A 350 3.04 17.44 -1.79
N ARG A 351 2.04 18.32 -1.87
CA ARG A 351 2.18 19.71 -2.31
C ARG A 351 2.77 20.58 -1.23
N TYR A 352 2.42 20.28 0.01
CA TYR A 352 2.89 21.04 1.15
C TYR A 352 3.48 20.11 2.21
N LEU A 353 4.70 20.43 2.63
CA LEU A 353 5.34 19.84 3.80
C LEU A 353 5.30 20.90 4.89
N ARG A 354 4.59 20.62 5.99
CA ARG A 354 4.64 21.49 7.16
C ARG A 354 6.07 21.69 7.64
N GLU A 355 6.30 22.84 8.25
CA GLU A 355 7.59 23.25 8.80
C GLU A 355 8.26 22.16 9.64
N ASN A 356 7.54 21.57 10.60
CA ASN A 356 8.08 20.52 11.47
C ASN A 356 8.48 19.27 10.68
N THR A 357 7.63 18.81 9.76
CA THR A 357 7.90 17.65 8.91
C THR A 357 9.08 17.92 7.99
N ARG A 358 9.10 19.10 7.34
CA ARG A 358 10.19 19.53 6.46
C ARG A 358 11.52 19.58 7.23
N THR A 359 11.55 20.24 8.39
CA THR A 359 12.74 20.35 9.25
C THR A 359 13.22 18.97 9.69
N HIS A 360 12.29 18.08 10.05
CA HIS A 360 12.65 16.71 10.44
C HIS A 360 13.26 15.91 9.29
N LEU A 361 12.68 16.00 8.09
CA LEU A 361 13.21 15.32 6.91
C LEU A 361 14.55 15.91 6.45
N GLU A 362 14.71 17.23 6.52
CA GLU A 362 15.98 17.91 6.26
C GLU A 362 17.07 17.47 7.23
N TRP A 363 16.72 17.30 8.52
CA TRP A 363 17.63 16.74 9.53
C TRP A 363 18.06 15.30 9.20
N ILE A 364 17.16 14.46 8.66
CA ILE A 364 17.51 13.10 8.22
C ILE A 364 18.44 13.12 7.00
N ILE A 365 18.17 14.02 6.05
CA ILE A 365 18.93 14.19 4.81
C ILE A 365 20.32 14.74 5.08
N HIS A 366 20.51 15.49 6.16
CA HIS A 366 21.76 16.16 6.50
C HIS A 366 22.99 15.24 6.32
N ASP A 367 23.99 15.73 5.57
CA ASP A 367 25.23 15.04 5.18
C ASP A 367 25.07 13.75 4.35
N ARG A 368 23.87 13.50 3.79
CA ARG A 368 23.61 12.38 2.87
C ARG A 368 23.26 12.92 1.49
N ASP A 369 23.71 12.24 0.44
CA ASP A 369 23.30 12.55 -0.94
C ASP A 369 21.88 12.02 -1.22
N LEU A 370 20.92 12.51 -0.42
CA LEU A 370 19.49 12.20 -0.44
C LEU A 370 18.70 13.45 -0.85
N HIS A 371 17.79 13.31 -1.81
CA HIS A 371 17.01 14.42 -2.34
C HIS A 371 15.52 14.15 -2.26
N LEU A 372 14.75 15.07 -1.70
CA LEU A 372 13.28 15.07 -1.77
C LEU A 372 12.83 15.90 -2.97
N ILE A 373 12.01 15.30 -3.82
CA ILE A 373 11.58 15.92 -5.07
C ILE A 373 10.05 15.85 -5.15
N PRO A 374 9.34 16.98 -5.24
CA PRO A 374 7.91 16.93 -5.50
C PRO A 374 7.66 16.46 -6.94
N ASP A 375 6.58 15.72 -7.15
CA ASP A 375 6.19 15.12 -8.44
C ASP A 375 6.17 16.12 -9.61
N ASN A 376 5.83 17.39 -9.36
CA ASN A 376 5.82 18.46 -10.34
C ASN A 376 7.22 19.00 -10.71
N ALA A 377 8.28 18.62 -9.99
CA ALA A 377 9.66 19.02 -10.23
C ALA A 377 10.51 17.92 -10.86
N VAL A 378 9.95 16.73 -11.12
CA VAL A 378 10.67 15.56 -11.65
C VAL A 378 11.41 15.87 -12.95
N GLY A 379 10.85 16.70 -13.83
CA GLY A 379 11.48 17.06 -15.10
C GLY A 379 12.79 17.85 -14.95
N GLY A 380 12.95 18.63 -13.88
CA GLY A 380 14.16 19.41 -13.60
C GLY A 380 15.25 18.63 -12.87
N ALA A 381 14.98 17.37 -12.51
CA ALA A 381 15.89 16.54 -11.73
C ALA A 381 16.96 15.81 -12.56
N TRP A 382 16.80 15.80 -13.89
CA TRP A 382 17.62 15.04 -14.85
C TRP A 382 18.50 15.95 -15.68
#